data_AF-A0A1V9EMW7-F1
#
_entry.id   AF-A0A1V9EMW7-F1
#
_cell.length_a   1.000
_cell.length_b   1.000
_cell.length_c   1.000
_cell.angle_alpha   90.00
_cell.angle_beta   90.00
_cell.angle_gamma   90.00
#
_symmetry.space_group_name_H-M   'P 1'
#
loop_
_entity.id
_entity.type
_entity.pdbx_description
1 polymer ?
#
loop_
_entity_poly.entity_id
_entity_poly.type
_entity_poly.pdbx_seq_one_letter_code
_entity_poly.pdbx_strand_id
1 'polypeptide(L)'
;MRKADQDKSSQDWPHGFSFSTIIYNFFLEAGEPFQIPVFDYISQMGVFASIGNIVYFSPVEPQSTLMQYLSPSSLSGDALITPLDKKAIQLERKKLFAELELSGETTIEMNGRSFNKNDIIQYYEDLLKEDSLNYHAVIAEDPILKLFLETAHIGRKELFKNNPLYTNEQFINWISPYFSHAFSTYMNACFLDPDEDGLTSLMKNNLLMTPGDTEKSWEVVTRIVMGSVSSIEEYYKTPGSKMLIKVKDLMEFRYIRLVQLLPNVRFAPVKDKYAFTILQACVYTFNRNKQTGNYVSNWLENGQLLAASEDMKEQIRKKREELEAILAPMETGASAPQSAESSPWAIIKLIIFVVLLLARLATCHW
;
A
#
# COMPACT_ATOMS: atom_id res chain seq x y z
N MET A 1 -30.75 52.52 -10.16
CA MET A 1 -31.99 52.72 -9.37
C MET A 1 -33.05 51.78 -9.93
N ARG A 2 -33.33 50.64 -9.25
CA ARG A 2 -34.45 49.67 -9.43
C ARG A 2 -34.53 48.97 -10.81
N LYS A 3 -34.95 47.72 -11.00
CA LYS A 3 -35.30 46.49 -10.24
C LYS A 3 -35.30 45.39 -11.34
N ALA A 4 -34.58 44.28 -11.19
CA ALA A 4 -35.11 42.97 -10.79
C ALA A 4 -36.36 42.52 -11.57
N ASP A 5 -36.20 41.49 -12.41
CA ASP A 5 -37.05 40.30 -12.41
C ASP A 5 -36.28 39.11 -13.01
N GLN A 6 -36.15 38.07 -12.20
CA GLN A 6 -35.41 36.84 -12.45
C GLN A 6 -36.44 35.72 -12.31
N ASP A 7 -36.87 35.15 -13.43
CA ASP A 7 -37.91 34.13 -13.45
C ASP A 7 -37.30 32.75 -13.18
N LYS A 8 -37.87 32.06 -12.19
CA LYS A 8 -37.47 30.74 -11.69
C LYS A 8 -38.32 29.68 -12.37
N SER A 9 -37.75 28.86 -13.25
CA SER A 9 -38.34 27.55 -13.57
C SER A 9 -37.74 26.49 -12.63
N SER A 10 -38.47 26.20 -11.56
CA SER A 10 -38.28 25.01 -10.73
C SER A 10 -38.77 23.80 -11.52
N GLN A 11 -37.91 22.81 -11.71
CA GLN A 11 -38.30 21.50 -12.21
C GLN A 11 -38.22 20.53 -11.03
N ASP A 12 -39.39 20.24 -10.46
CA ASP A 12 -39.59 19.29 -9.37
C ASP A 12 -39.19 17.88 -9.82
N TRP A 13 -38.18 17.31 -9.15
CA TRP A 13 -37.90 15.88 -9.18
C TRP A 13 -38.55 15.23 -7.96
N PRO A 14 -39.27 14.10 -8.11
CA PRO A 14 -39.94 13.48 -6.98
C PRO A 14 -38.92 12.92 -6.00
N HIS A 15 -39.06 13.36 -4.75
CA HIS A 15 -38.41 12.82 -3.57
C HIS A 15 -38.60 11.29 -3.48
N GLY A 16 -37.52 10.60 -3.12
CA GLY A 16 -37.64 9.37 -2.35
C GLY A 16 -36.85 8.15 -2.84
N PHE A 17 -35.54 8.25 -3.00
CA PHE A 17 -34.66 7.08 -2.80
C PHE A 17 -33.33 7.53 -2.20
N SER A 18 -33.22 7.40 -0.87
CA SER A 18 -31.95 7.61 -0.17
C SER A 18 -31.02 6.44 -0.44
N PHE A 19 -29.81 6.74 -0.93
CA PHE A 19 -28.70 5.80 -1.16
C PHE A 19 -28.32 5.00 0.10
N SER A 20 -28.71 5.46 1.30
CA SER A 20 -28.55 4.72 2.56
C SER A 20 -29.37 3.42 2.64
N THR A 21 -30.45 3.31 1.86
CA THR A 21 -31.40 2.17 1.93
C THR A 21 -30.89 0.93 1.20
N ILE A 22 -30.07 1.10 0.16
CA ILE A 22 -29.53 -0.02 -0.63
C ILE A 22 -28.37 -0.71 0.12
N ILE A 23 -27.60 0.04 0.91
CA ILE A 23 -26.55 -0.55 1.76
C ILE A 23 -27.16 -1.23 2.99
N TYR A 24 -28.27 -0.71 3.54
CA TYR A 24 -28.94 -1.34 4.68
C TYR A 24 -29.68 -2.64 4.32
N ASN A 25 -30.34 -2.71 3.16
CA ASN A 25 -31.06 -3.93 2.78
C ASN A 25 -30.13 -5.09 2.39
N PHE A 26 -28.87 -4.83 2.07
CA PHE A 26 -27.90 -5.89 1.79
C PHE A 26 -27.29 -6.52 3.07
N PHE A 27 -27.39 -5.85 4.22
CA PHE A 27 -26.87 -6.33 5.51
C PHE A 27 -27.90 -7.09 6.36
N LEU A 28 -29.18 -7.12 5.98
CA LEU A 28 -30.26 -7.77 6.75
C LEU A 28 -30.63 -9.18 6.26
N GLU A 29 -30.17 -9.63 5.09
CA GLU A 29 -30.42 -11.00 4.60
C GLU A 29 -29.35 -12.03 5.00
N ALA A 30 -28.23 -11.59 5.58
CA ALA A 30 -27.25 -12.46 6.21
C ALA A 30 -27.50 -12.46 7.73
N GLY A 31 -28.44 -13.30 8.18
CA GLY A 31 -28.70 -13.51 9.60
C GLY A 31 -27.50 -14.16 10.27
N GLU A 32 -26.69 -13.35 10.96
CA GLU A 32 -25.92 -13.61 12.19
C GLU A 32 -25.02 -12.35 12.44
N PRO A 33 -25.06 -11.70 13.61
CA PRO A 33 -24.22 -10.54 13.90
C PRO A 33 -22.77 -10.97 14.08
N PHE A 34 -21.94 -10.77 13.06
CA PHE A 34 -20.50 -10.99 13.13
C PHE A 34 -19.85 -9.90 14.01
N GLN A 35 -19.61 -10.21 15.29
CA GLN A 35 -18.80 -9.35 16.18
C GLN A 35 -17.32 -9.52 15.83
N ILE A 36 -16.79 -8.62 15.02
CA ILE A 36 -15.34 -8.38 14.97
C ILE A 36 -15.00 -7.55 16.22
N PRO A 37 -14.00 -7.93 17.04
CA PRO A 37 -13.52 -7.05 18.08
C PRO A 37 -12.98 -5.78 17.41
N VAL A 38 -13.71 -4.67 17.61
CA VAL A 38 -13.25 -3.33 17.26
C VAL A 38 -12.05 -3.04 18.15
N PHE A 39 -10.84 -3.19 17.59
CA PHE A 39 -9.66 -2.61 18.19
C PHE A 39 -9.73 -1.09 18.01
N ASP A 40 -9.91 -0.38 19.11
CA ASP A 40 -9.82 1.08 19.23
C ASP A 40 -8.39 1.55 18.90
N TYR A 41 -8.06 1.67 17.61
CA TYR A 41 -6.79 2.24 17.15
C TYR A 41 -6.96 3.48 16.25
N ILE A 42 -8.20 3.94 16.02
CA ILE A 42 -8.50 4.95 14.99
C ILE A 42 -8.70 6.38 15.55
N SER A 43 -8.61 6.59 16.87
CA SER A 43 -8.90 7.92 17.44
C SER A 43 -7.76 8.95 17.43
N GLN A 44 -6.66 8.73 16.69
CA GLN A 44 -5.50 9.66 16.67
C GLN A 44 -5.03 10.16 15.29
N MET A 45 -5.75 9.89 14.19
CA MET A 45 -5.28 10.35 12.88
C MET A 45 -5.95 11.67 12.47
N GLY A 46 -5.13 12.74 12.46
CA GLY A 46 -5.51 14.10 12.10
C GLY A 46 -5.96 14.28 10.65
N VAL A 47 -6.63 15.41 10.44
CA VAL A 47 -7.29 15.85 9.20
C VAL A 47 -6.28 16.06 8.05
N PHE A 48 -6.55 15.50 6.86
CA PHE A 48 -5.77 15.74 5.64
C PHE A 48 -6.43 16.78 4.73
N ALA A 49 -5.65 17.77 4.29
CA ALA A 49 -6.02 18.70 3.23
C ALA A 49 -5.37 18.28 1.91
N SER A 50 -6.17 18.33 0.83
CA SER A 50 -5.79 17.97 -0.54
C SER A 50 -5.33 19.19 -1.32
N ILE A 51 -4.22 19.09 -2.08
CA ILE A 51 -4.04 19.58 -3.46
C ILE A 51 -2.77 18.94 -4.07
N GLY A 52 -2.93 18.28 -5.23
CA GLY A 52 -2.04 18.36 -6.40
C GLY A 52 -0.61 17.77 -6.38
N ASN A 53 -0.46 16.66 -7.11
CA ASN A 53 0.76 16.08 -7.72
C ASN A 53 1.83 15.46 -6.80
N ILE A 54 1.90 14.12 -6.88
CA ILE A 54 2.94 13.20 -6.39
C ILE A 54 3.50 13.56 -5.02
N VAL A 55 2.79 13.13 -3.97
CA VAL A 55 3.35 13.04 -2.63
C VAL A 55 2.69 11.85 -1.92
N TYR A 56 3.36 10.69 -1.90
CA TYR A 56 3.12 9.71 -0.84
C TYR A 56 3.88 10.19 0.39
N PHE A 57 3.29 11.11 1.15
CA PHE A 57 3.67 11.31 2.53
C PHE A 57 2.43 11.04 3.37
N SER A 58 2.30 9.80 3.87
CA SER A 58 2.21 9.77 5.33
C SER A 58 3.49 10.47 5.78
N PRO A 59 3.45 11.61 6.50
CA PRO A 59 4.66 12.12 7.12
C PRO A 59 5.10 11.00 8.05
N VAL A 60 6.02 10.17 7.58
CA VAL A 60 6.98 9.55 8.45
C VAL A 60 7.66 10.78 9.01
N GLU A 61 7.29 11.14 10.23
CA GLU A 61 8.03 12.08 11.07
C GLU A 61 9.51 11.87 10.72
N PRO A 62 10.29 12.93 10.43
CA PRO A 62 11.69 12.79 10.07
C PRO A 62 12.40 12.12 11.26
N GLN A 63 12.36 10.79 11.26
CA GLN A 63 13.06 9.93 12.17
C GLN A 63 14.49 10.23 11.83
N SER A 64 15.14 10.93 12.76
CA SER A 64 16.58 11.19 12.84
C SER A 64 17.34 10.60 11.64
N THR A 65 17.70 11.46 10.70
CA THR A 65 18.55 11.11 9.55
C THR A 65 19.87 10.45 10.00
N LEU A 66 20.23 10.47 11.29
CA LEU A 66 21.41 9.80 11.84
C LEU A 66 21.41 8.26 11.79
N MET A 67 20.32 7.61 11.36
CA MET A 67 20.17 6.15 11.46
C MET A 67 20.57 5.37 10.19
N GLN A 68 21.05 6.02 9.13
CA GLN A 68 21.61 5.30 7.98
C GLN A 68 23.04 4.86 8.30
N TYR A 69 23.34 3.60 8.04
CA TYR A 69 24.69 3.08 8.21
C TYR A 69 25.63 3.68 7.18
N LEU A 70 26.83 4.05 7.64
CA LEU A 70 27.95 4.39 6.78
C LEU A 70 29.14 3.55 7.19
N SER A 71 29.64 2.73 6.27
CA SER A 71 30.87 2.00 6.52
C SER A 71 32.05 2.98 6.58
N PRO A 72 33.07 2.68 7.40
CA PRO A 72 34.28 3.49 7.46
C PRO A 72 34.95 3.67 6.09
N SER A 73 34.89 2.64 5.22
CA SER A 73 35.41 2.70 3.85
C SER A 73 34.65 3.66 2.93
N SER A 74 33.35 3.87 3.17
CA SER A 74 32.53 4.75 2.34
C SER A 74 32.76 6.24 2.67
N LEU A 75 33.28 6.54 3.86
CA LEU A 75 33.73 7.89 4.23
C LEU A 75 35.11 8.25 3.70
N SER A 76 36.03 7.29 3.62
CA SER A 76 37.42 7.53 3.20
C SER A 76 37.59 7.58 1.68
N GLY A 77 36.63 7.06 0.91
CA GLY A 77 36.76 6.85 -0.55
C GLY A 77 37.74 5.74 -0.93
N ASP A 78 38.67 5.39 -0.04
CA ASP A 78 39.64 4.32 -0.16
C ASP A 78 39.20 3.06 0.60
N ALA A 79 39.53 1.89 0.07
CA ALA A 79 39.33 0.61 0.75
C ALA A 79 40.23 0.53 1.99
N LEU A 80 39.64 0.67 3.18
CA LEU A 80 40.36 0.45 4.43
C LEU A 80 40.82 -1.00 4.54
N ILE A 81 42.12 -1.19 4.76
CA ILE A 81 42.73 -2.52 4.92
C ILE A 81 42.26 -3.09 6.26
N THR A 82 41.65 -4.28 6.23
CA THR A 82 41.34 -5.04 7.44
C THR A 82 42.61 -5.69 8.01
N PRO A 83 42.81 -5.72 9.33
CA PRO A 83 41.93 -5.22 10.39
C PRO A 83 41.94 -3.69 10.53
N LEU A 84 40.78 -3.10 10.84
CA LEU A 84 40.66 -1.66 11.12
C LEU A 84 41.47 -1.29 12.38
N ASP A 85 42.67 -0.73 12.20
CA ASP A 85 43.49 -0.21 13.29
C ASP A 85 42.94 1.16 13.77
N LYS A 86 42.83 1.35 15.08
CA LYS A 86 42.47 2.63 15.71
C LYS A 86 43.33 3.78 15.18
N LYS A 87 44.62 3.53 14.92
CA LYS A 87 45.52 4.55 14.36
C LYS A 87 45.16 4.93 12.93
N ALA A 88 44.78 3.95 12.10
CA ALA A 88 44.34 4.19 10.72
C ALA A 88 43.06 5.05 10.70
N ILE A 89 42.11 4.73 11.57
CA ILE A 89 40.86 5.50 11.70
C ILE A 89 41.12 6.93 12.17
N GLN A 90 42.02 7.11 13.14
CA GLN A 90 42.42 8.45 13.59
C GLN A 90 43.13 9.25 12.50
N LEU A 91 43.88 8.58 11.62
CA LEU A 91 44.52 9.20 10.46
C LEU A 91 43.47 9.65 9.43
N GLU A 92 42.51 8.80 9.10
CA GLU A 92 41.41 9.15 8.20
C GLU A 92 40.55 10.29 8.74
N ARG A 93 40.25 10.29 10.05
CA ARG A 93 39.59 11.42 10.72
C ARG A 93 40.32 12.74 10.47
N LYS A 94 41.66 12.74 10.58
CA LYS A 94 42.48 13.94 10.32
C LYS A 94 42.48 14.33 8.85
N LYS A 95 42.55 13.36 7.93
CA LYS A 95 42.48 13.59 6.48
C LYS A 95 41.16 14.27 6.11
N LEU A 96 40.04 13.76 6.63
CA LEU A 96 38.72 14.31 6.36
C LEU A 96 38.52 15.73 6.92
N PHE A 97 39.06 16.04 8.11
CA PHE A 97 39.04 17.43 8.61
C PHE A 97 39.91 18.36 7.78
N ALA A 98 41.08 17.91 7.33
CA ALA A 98 41.93 18.70 6.46
C ALA A 98 41.22 19.00 5.14
N GLU A 99 40.51 18.02 4.57
CA GLU A 99 39.70 18.20 3.37
C GLU A 99 38.55 19.21 3.58
N LEU A 100 37.82 19.11 4.69
CA LEU A 100 36.79 20.08 5.07
C LEU A 100 37.38 21.50 5.17
N GLU A 101 38.51 21.66 5.85
CA GLU A 101 39.17 22.97 6.03
C GLU A 101 39.72 23.53 4.72
N LEU A 102 40.19 22.68 3.80
CA LEU A 102 40.69 23.07 2.48
C LEU A 102 39.57 23.43 1.50
N SER A 103 38.41 22.77 1.58
CA SER A 103 37.26 23.06 0.71
C SER A 103 36.68 24.46 0.93
N GLY A 104 36.86 25.03 2.12
CA GLY A 104 36.23 26.28 2.53
C GLY A 104 34.72 26.16 2.78
N GLU A 105 34.15 24.97 2.60
CA GLU A 105 32.75 24.66 2.87
C GLU A 105 32.55 24.25 4.33
N THR A 106 31.35 24.51 4.88
CA THR A 106 31.02 24.10 6.26
C THR A 106 30.58 22.65 6.36
N THR A 107 30.41 21.97 5.22
CA THR A 107 29.88 20.61 5.12
C THR A 107 30.53 19.82 3.99
N ILE A 108 30.59 18.50 4.12
CA ILE A 108 30.99 17.59 3.03
C ILE A 108 29.78 16.73 2.62
N GLU A 109 29.55 16.58 1.32
CA GLU A 109 28.54 15.63 0.82
C GLU A 109 29.09 14.20 0.71
N MET A 110 28.42 13.24 1.35
CA MET A 110 28.73 11.81 1.27
C MET A 110 27.43 11.02 1.13
N ASN A 111 27.35 10.14 0.12
CA ASN A 111 26.15 9.35 -0.18
C ASN A 111 24.86 10.19 -0.26
N GLY A 112 24.95 11.38 -0.85
CA GLY A 112 23.82 12.32 -0.99
C GLY A 112 23.42 13.03 0.31
N ARG A 113 24.30 13.03 1.33
CA ARG A 113 24.06 13.70 2.61
C ARG A 113 25.18 14.66 2.96
N SER A 114 24.78 15.84 3.42
CA SER A 114 25.70 16.87 3.91
C SER A 114 26.06 16.59 5.37
N PHE A 115 27.34 16.41 5.66
CA PHE A 115 27.90 16.20 7.00
C PHE A 115 28.62 17.46 7.45
N ASN A 116 28.25 17.98 8.62
CA ASN A 116 28.98 19.07 9.24
C ASN A 116 30.15 18.54 10.10
N LYS A 117 31.00 19.46 10.59
CA LYS A 117 32.16 19.12 11.43
C LYS A 117 31.79 18.29 12.67
N ASN A 118 30.67 18.61 13.34
CA ASN A 118 30.23 17.90 14.55
C ASN A 118 29.75 16.49 14.23
N ASP A 119 29.05 16.28 13.11
CA ASP A 119 28.59 14.96 12.69
C ASP A 119 29.78 14.02 12.43
N ILE A 120 30.83 14.55 11.78
CA ILE A 120 32.09 13.83 11.55
C ILE A 120 32.77 13.47 12.88
N ILE A 121 32.86 14.43 13.82
CA ILE A 121 33.42 14.17 15.16
C ILE A 121 32.67 13.03 15.84
N GLN A 122 31.34 13.13 15.89
CA GLN A 122 30.48 12.15 16.55
C GLN A 122 30.62 10.76 15.92
N TYR A 123 30.60 10.68 14.58
CA TYR A 123 30.78 9.43 13.85
C TYR A 123 32.08 8.71 14.23
N TYR A 124 33.21 9.43 14.21
CA TYR A 124 34.50 8.83 14.52
C TYR A 124 34.65 8.48 16.01
N GLU A 125 34.01 9.22 16.91
CA GLU A 125 33.95 8.87 18.33
C GLU A 125 33.14 7.60 18.57
N ASP A 126 32.00 7.45 17.88
CA ASP A 126 31.18 6.23 17.92
C ASP A 126 31.89 5.03 17.29
N LEU A 127 32.65 5.25 16.21
CA LEU A 127 33.47 4.23 15.55
C LEU A 127 34.59 3.72 16.47
N LEU A 128 35.19 4.60 17.28
CA LEU A 128 36.30 4.27 18.17
C LEU A 128 35.86 3.64 19.51
N LYS A 129 34.55 3.51 19.77
CA LYS A 129 34.03 2.77 20.94
C LYS A 129 34.48 1.30 20.88
N GLU A 130 34.63 0.68 22.06
CA GLU A 130 35.01 -0.73 22.17
C GLU A 130 34.01 -1.62 21.41
N ASP A 131 34.51 -2.67 20.75
CA ASP A 131 33.80 -3.62 19.87
C ASP A 131 33.18 -3.07 18.56
N SER A 132 32.94 -1.77 18.43
CA SER A 132 32.39 -1.14 17.21
C SER A 132 33.21 -1.47 15.96
N LEU A 133 34.55 -1.42 16.07
CA LEU A 133 35.46 -1.73 14.96
C LEU A 133 35.34 -3.16 14.45
N ASN A 134 35.14 -4.11 15.35
CA ASN A 134 34.98 -5.52 14.99
C ASN A 134 33.66 -5.70 14.22
N TYR A 135 32.59 -5.03 14.64
CA TYR A 135 31.29 -5.10 13.96
C TYR A 135 31.33 -4.45 12.57
N HIS A 136 32.02 -3.31 12.42
CA HIS A 136 32.23 -2.70 11.11
C HIS A 136 33.07 -3.58 10.18
N ALA A 137 34.10 -4.26 10.69
CA ALA A 137 34.88 -5.21 9.89
C ALA A 137 34.03 -6.39 9.40
N VAL A 138 33.16 -6.91 10.27
CA VAL A 138 32.22 -8.00 9.93
C VAL A 138 31.23 -7.58 8.85
N ILE A 139 30.72 -6.34 8.90
CA ILE A 139 29.87 -5.81 7.82
C ILE A 139 30.68 -5.62 6.53
N ALA A 140 31.92 -5.14 6.62
CA ALA A 140 32.77 -4.95 5.43
C ALA A 140 33.07 -6.28 4.72
N GLU A 141 33.10 -7.39 5.46
CA GLU A 141 33.24 -8.74 4.91
C GLU A 141 31.97 -9.24 4.21
N ASP A 142 30.80 -8.65 4.41
CA ASP A 142 29.54 -8.98 3.72
C ASP A 142 29.09 -7.82 2.82
N PRO A 143 29.49 -7.84 1.53
CA PRO A 143 29.15 -6.76 0.59
C PRO A 143 27.65 -6.55 0.40
N ILE A 144 26.84 -7.62 0.52
CA ILE A 144 25.39 -7.54 0.32
C ILE A 144 24.75 -6.86 1.52
N LEU A 145 25.10 -7.29 2.74
CA LEU A 145 24.62 -6.62 3.95
C LEU A 145 25.09 -5.17 4.01
N LYS A 146 26.37 -4.90 3.69
CA LYS A 146 26.91 -3.55 3.61
C LYS A 146 26.10 -2.69 2.65
N LEU A 147 25.90 -3.15 1.41
CA LEU A 147 25.13 -2.43 0.40
C LEU A 147 23.70 -2.15 0.87
N PHE A 148 23.04 -3.16 1.46
CA PHE A 148 21.69 -3.01 1.99
C PHE A 148 21.61 -1.96 3.09
N LEU A 149 22.54 -1.96 4.05
CA LEU A 149 22.57 -0.99 5.15
C LEU A 149 22.88 0.43 4.65
N GLU A 150 23.74 0.56 3.64
CA GLU A 150 24.15 1.85 3.08
C GLU A 150 23.17 2.42 2.06
N THR A 151 22.37 1.61 1.37
CA THR A 151 21.53 2.11 0.26
C THR A 151 20.06 1.73 0.38
N ALA A 152 19.69 0.92 1.38
CA ALA A 152 18.38 0.31 1.49
C ALA A 152 17.95 -0.39 0.20
N HIS A 153 18.87 -1.12 -0.44
CA HIS A 153 18.63 -1.88 -1.66
C HIS A 153 19.18 -3.29 -1.55
N ILE A 154 18.45 -4.26 -2.08
CA ILE A 154 18.87 -5.65 -2.19
C ILE A 154 18.46 -6.19 -3.56
N GLY A 155 19.39 -6.84 -4.23
CA GLY A 155 19.19 -7.41 -5.55
C GLY A 155 18.45 -8.75 -5.52
N ARG A 156 18.16 -9.25 -6.73
CA ARG A 156 17.47 -10.53 -6.93
C ARG A 156 18.34 -11.71 -6.50
N LYS A 157 17.77 -12.57 -5.64
CA LYS A 157 18.40 -13.80 -5.09
C LYS A 157 19.67 -13.52 -4.28
N GLU A 158 19.81 -12.31 -3.76
CA GLU A 158 20.92 -11.97 -2.86
C GLU A 158 20.63 -12.42 -1.43
N LEU A 159 21.65 -12.99 -0.79
CA LEU A 159 21.61 -13.47 0.58
C LEU A 159 22.82 -12.95 1.33
N PHE A 160 22.60 -12.53 2.58
CA PHE A 160 23.67 -12.19 3.51
C PHE A 160 24.52 -13.43 3.78
N LYS A 161 25.79 -13.20 4.13
CA LYS A 161 26.71 -14.26 4.49
C LYS A 161 26.25 -14.96 5.76
N ASN A 162 26.57 -16.25 5.85
CA ASN A 162 26.39 -17.02 7.07
C ASN A 162 27.50 -16.67 8.06
N ASN A 163 27.32 -15.60 8.84
CA ASN A 163 28.26 -15.21 9.89
C ASN A 163 27.70 -15.56 11.29
N PRO A 164 28.43 -16.30 12.15
CA PRO A 164 27.99 -16.62 13.51
C PRO A 164 27.62 -15.38 14.36
N LEU A 165 28.24 -14.23 14.11
CA LEU A 165 27.94 -12.99 14.82
C LEU A 165 26.53 -12.47 14.54
N TYR A 166 25.87 -12.90 13.47
CA TYR A 166 24.47 -12.54 13.19
C TYR A 166 23.48 -13.17 14.17
N THR A 167 23.95 -14.03 15.08
CA THR A 167 23.17 -14.57 16.20
C THR A 167 23.56 -13.96 17.55
N ASN A 168 24.63 -13.16 17.60
CA ASN A 168 25.10 -12.56 18.83
C ASN A 168 24.22 -11.36 19.23
N GLU A 169 23.69 -11.37 20.45
CA GLU A 169 22.78 -10.32 20.93
C GLU A 169 23.41 -8.93 20.96
N GLN A 170 24.69 -8.80 21.31
CA GLN A 170 25.38 -7.50 21.35
C GLN A 170 25.53 -6.93 19.94
N PHE A 171 25.88 -7.77 18.96
CA PHE A 171 25.91 -7.37 17.56
C PHE A 171 24.52 -6.97 17.05
N ILE A 172 23.48 -7.77 17.34
CA ILE A 172 22.11 -7.46 16.95
C ILE A 172 21.65 -6.14 17.56
N ASN A 173 21.87 -5.90 18.84
CA ASN A 173 21.52 -4.63 19.49
C ASN A 173 22.22 -3.43 18.83
N TRP A 174 23.46 -3.61 18.37
CA TRP A 174 24.22 -2.56 17.70
C TRP A 174 23.78 -2.32 16.26
N ILE A 175 23.56 -3.37 15.46
CA ILE A 175 23.18 -3.23 14.04
C ILE A 175 21.70 -2.90 13.84
N SER A 176 20.84 -3.26 14.79
CA SER A 176 19.38 -3.19 14.68
C SER A 176 18.83 -1.82 14.28
N PRO A 177 19.28 -0.68 14.85
CA PRO A 177 18.78 0.64 14.45
C PRO A 177 19.03 0.93 12.96
N TYR A 178 20.22 0.56 12.47
CA TYR A 178 20.60 0.73 11.07
C TYR A 178 19.82 -0.20 10.14
N PHE A 179 19.68 -1.47 10.54
CA PHE A 179 18.93 -2.45 9.77
C PHE A 179 17.45 -2.08 9.69
N SER A 180 16.87 -1.65 10.80
CA SER A 180 15.46 -1.20 10.88
C SER A 180 15.19 -0.01 9.97
N HIS A 181 16.11 0.95 9.92
CA HIS A 181 16.03 2.07 8.99
C HIS A 181 16.11 1.62 7.52
N ALA A 182 17.10 0.79 7.17
CA ALA A 182 17.27 0.27 5.82
C ALA A 182 16.06 -0.59 5.39
N PHE A 183 15.56 -1.44 6.28
CA PHE A 183 14.36 -2.25 6.09
C PHE A 183 13.14 -1.38 5.80
N SER A 184 12.83 -0.42 6.67
CA SER A 184 11.67 0.47 6.50
C SER A 184 11.75 1.27 5.20
N THR A 185 12.95 1.76 4.86
CA THR A 185 13.20 2.52 3.62
C THR A 185 13.01 1.64 2.40
N TYR A 186 13.59 0.43 2.39
CA TYR A 186 13.43 -0.53 1.29
C TYR A 186 11.97 -0.95 1.11
N MET A 187 11.26 -1.26 2.21
CA MET A 187 9.85 -1.64 2.15
C MET A 187 9.00 -0.53 1.54
N ASN A 188 9.22 0.72 1.94
CA ASN A 188 8.52 1.85 1.35
C ASN A 188 8.81 1.98 -0.16
N ALA A 189 10.07 1.89 -0.57
CA ALA A 189 10.45 1.93 -1.98
C ALA A 189 9.83 0.77 -2.78
N CYS A 190 9.86 -0.44 -2.24
CA CYS A 190 9.32 -1.65 -2.87
C CYS A 190 7.80 -1.56 -3.10
N PHE A 191 7.05 -0.92 -2.22
CA PHE A 191 5.60 -0.71 -2.43
C PHE A 191 5.28 0.48 -3.34
N LEU A 192 6.21 1.42 -3.53
CA LEU A 192 6.07 2.53 -4.48
C LEU A 192 6.39 2.10 -5.91
N ASP A 193 7.46 1.33 -6.09
CA ASP A 193 7.84 0.69 -7.36
C ASP A 193 7.94 -0.83 -7.15
N PRO A 194 6.91 -1.60 -7.58
CA PRO A 194 6.81 -3.00 -7.21
C PRO A 194 7.99 -3.90 -7.59
N ASP A 195 8.78 -4.29 -6.58
CA ASP A 195 9.96 -5.16 -6.67
C ASP A 195 9.76 -6.49 -5.91
N GLU A 196 9.09 -7.46 -6.56
CA GLU A 196 8.81 -8.78 -5.97
C GLU A 196 10.08 -9.59 -5.71
N ASP A 197 11.06 -9.49 -6.61
CA ASP A 197 12.29 -10.27 -6.56
C ASP A 197 13.18 -9.83 -5.40
N GLY A 198 13.35 -8.51 -5.20
CA GLY A 198 14.11 -7.97 -4.07
C GLY A 198 13.39 -8.23 -2.74
N LEU A 199 12.06 -8.05 -2.66
CA LEU A 199 11.31 -8.35 -1.43
C LEU A 199 11.43 -9.82 -1.05
N THR A 200 11.30 -10.72 -2.03
CA THR A 200 11.53 -12.16 -1.81
C THR A 200 12.93 -12.45 -1.30
N SER A 201 13.93 -11.70 -1.76
CA SER A 201 15.33 -11.84 -1.33
C SER A 201 15.51 -11.34 0.10
N LEU A 202 14.97 -10.16 0.43
CA LEU A 202 14.97 -9.63 1.79
C LEU A 202 14.30 -10.58 2.79
N MET A 203 13.13 -11.12 2.44
CA MET A 203 12.36 -12.01 3.32
C MET A 203 13.03 -13.39 3.55
N LYS A 204 13.99 -13.78 2.71
CA LYS A 204 14.79 -15.00 2.90
C LYS A 204 15.98 -14.80 3.83
N ASN A 205 16.37 -13.55 4.07
CA ASN A 205 17.48 -13.22 4.94
C ASN A 205 17.04 -13.18 6.41
N ASN A 206 18.00 -13.40 7.31
CA ASN A 206 17.77 -13.17 8.73
C ASN A 206 17.59 -11.67 8.98
N LEU A 207 16.51 -11.30 9.65
CA LEU A 207 16.26 -9.91 10.05
C LEU A 207 17.15 -9.59 11.25
N LEU A 208 18.21 -8.81 11.01
CA LEU A 208 19.21 -8.46 12.02
C LEU A 208 18.70 -7.30 12.91
N MET A 209 17.55 -7.51 13.54
CA MET A 209 16.86 -6.51 14.35
C MET A 209 16.50 -7.08 15.73
N THR A 210 16.48 -6.19 16.72
CA THR A 210 15.88 -6.48 18.02
C THR A 210 14.36 -6.69 17.88
N PRO A 211 13.70 -7.36 18.83
CA PRO A 211 12.24 -7.50 18.80
C PRO A 211 11.50 -6.14 18.74
N GLY A 212 12.01 -5.14 19.48
CA GLY A 212 11.42 -3.80 19.50
C GLY A 212 11.53 -3.07 18.17
N ASP A 213 12.69 -3.13 17.51
CA ASP A 213 12.87 -2.50 16.20
C ASP A 213 12.16 -3.27 15.09
N THR A 214 12.07 -4.59 15.23
CA THR A 214 11.27 -5.45 14.34
C THR A 214 9.80 -5.02 14.36
N GLU A 215 9.21 -4.81 15.55
CA GLU A 215 7.82 -4.36 15.67
C GLU A 215 7.60 -3.01 14.99
N LYS A 216 8.44 -2.01 15.31
CA LYS A 216 8.39 -0.67 14.69
C LYS A 216 8.52 -0.73 13.17
N SER A 217 9.46 -1.52 12.65
CA SER A 217 9.64 -1.72 11.21
C SER A 217 8.38 -2.31 10.56
N TRP A 218 7.74 -3.29 11.18
CA TRP A 218 6.51 -3.88 10.66
C TRP A 218 5.29 -2.96 10.78
N GLU A 219 5.22 -2.08 11.77
CA GLU A 219 4.18 -1.04 11.86
C GLU A 219 4.24 -0.10 10.66
N VAL A 220 5.46 0.25 10.19
CA VAL A 220 5.64 1.05 8.96
C VAL A 220 5.04 0.31 7.75
N VAL A 221 5.34 -0.97 7.58
CA VAL A 221 4.79 -1.80 6.51
C VAL A 221 3.26 -1.90 6.60
N THR A 222 2.73 -2.07 7.82
CA THR A 222 1.29 -2.09 8.08
C THR A 222 0.64 -0.78 7.65
N ARG A 223 1.24 0.36 7.97
CA ARG A 223 0.75 1.68 7.56
C ARG A 223 0.72 1.84 6.04
N ILE A 224 1.75 1.35 5.34
CA ILE A 224 1.82 1.37 3.87
C ILE A 224 0.61 0.61 3.28
N VAL A 225 0.42 -0.65 3.69
CA VAL A 225 -0.67 -1.49 3.16
C VAL A 225 -2.04 -0.93 3.52
N MET A 226 -2.22 -0.45 4.75
CA MET A 226 -3.48 0.18 5.19
C MET A 226 -3.76 1.51 4.47
N GLY A 227 -2.72 2.25 4.05
CA GLY A 227 -2.86 3.43 3.18
C GLY A 227 -3.43 3.07 1.81
N SER A 228 -3.03 1.92 1.26
CA SER A 228 -3.58 1.37 0.02
C SER A 228 -5.04 0.95 0.18
N VAL A 229 -5.37 0.25 1.27
CA VAL A 229 -6.77 -0.08 1.63
C VAL A 229 -7.62 1.18 1.71
N SER A 230 -7.16 2.20 2.42
CA SER A 230 -7.87 3.48 2.57
C SER A 230 -8.10 4.18 1.23
N SER A 231 -7.11 4.13 0.32
CA SER A 231 -7.23 4.69 -1.03
C SER A 231 -8.31 3.98 -1.86
N ILE A 232 -8.49 2.66 -1.70
CA ILE A 232 -9.54 1.91 -2.40
C ILE A 232 -10.90 2.15 -1.75
N GLU A 233 -10.96 2.25 -0.42
CA GLU A 233 -12.20 2.62 0.30
C GLU A 233 -12.73 3.98 -0.15
N GLU A 234 -11.84 4.96 -0.25
CA GLU A 234 -12.22 6.31 -0.67
C GLU A 234 -12.75 6.32 -2.11
N TYR A 235 -12.30 5.41 -2.99
CA TYR A 235 -12.72 5.35 -4.40
C TYR A 235 -14.20 5.02 -4.56
N TYR A 236 -14.73 4.06 -3.82
CA TYR A 236 -16.16 3.72 -3.92
C TYR A 236 -17.04 4.65 -3.07
N LYS A 237 -16.46 5.46 -2.17
CA LYS A 237 -17.16 6.51 -1.41
C LYS A 237 -17.28 7.81 -2.22
N THR A 238 -16.21 8.23 -2.88
CA THR A 238 -16.10 9.51 -3.59
C THR A 238 -15.47 9.31 -4.98
N PRO A 239 -16.24 8.84 -5.96
CA PRO A 239 -15.67 8.35 -7.22
C PRO A 239 -15.15 9.48 -8.11
N GLY A 240 -13.89 9.35 -8.55
CA GLY A 240 -13.24 10.25 -9.52
C GLY A 240 -12.37 9.49 -10.53
N SER A 241 -12.20 10.04 -11.74
CA SER A 241 -11.42 9.39 -12.81
C SER A 241 -9.94 9.22 -12.47
N LYS A 242 -9.30 10.24 -11.87
CA LYS A 242 -7.91 10.16 -11.39
C LYS A 242 -7.73 9.09 -10.32
N MET A 243 -8.73 8.94 -9.47
CA MET A 243 -8.73 7.99 -8.37
C MET A 243 -8.87 6.55 -8.84
N LEU A 244 -9.67 6.33 -9.89
CA LEU A 244 -9.79 5.02 -10.53
C LEU A 244 -8.42 4.52 -10.97
N ILE A 245 -7.61 5.34 -11.66
CA ILE A 245 -6.26 4.95 -12.13
C ILE A 245 -5.39 4.47 -10.96
N LYS A 246 -5.30 5.29 -9.90
CA LYS A 246 -4.54 4.94 -8.69
C LYS A 246 -5.01 3.62 -8.08
N VAL A 247 -6.32 3.42 -7.98
CA VAL A 247 -6.90 2.21 -7.38
C VAL A 247 -6.72 0.99 -8.27
N LYS A 248 -6.67 1.13 -9.60
CA LYS A 248 -6.30 0.02 -10.50
C LYS A 248 -4.93 -0.52 -10.13
N ASP A 249 -3.93 0.34 -10.04
CA ASP A 249 -2.53 -0.07 -9.76
C ASP A 249 -2.40 -0.81 -8.43
N LEU A 250 -3.20 -0.44 -7.41
CA LEU A 250 -3.22 -1.11 -6.10
C LEU A 250 -3.89 -2.49 -6.14
N MET A 251 -4.79 -2.74 -7.09
CA MET A 251 -5.50 -4.02 -7.26
C MET A 251 -4.90 -4.90 -8.35
N GLU A 252 -3.87 -4.41 -9.05
CA GLU A 252 -3.14 -5.17 -10.07
C GLU A 252 -2.34 -6.33 -9.45
N PHE A 253 -2.12 -7.37 -10.26
CA PHE A 253 -1.49 -8.61 -9.82
C PHE A 253 -0.12 -8.36 -9.18
N ARG A 254 0.71 -7.49 -9.78
CA ARG A 254 2.04 -7.15 -9.28
C ARG A 254 2.02 -6.61 -7.85
N TYR A 255 1.07 -5.72 -7.53
CA TYR A 255 0.95 -5.15 -6.19
C TYR A 255 0.46 -6.21 -5.19
N ILE A 256 -0.53 -7.01 -5.59
CA ILE A 256 -1.06 -8.09 -4.75
C ILE A 256 0.01 -9.14 -4.40
N ARG A 257 0.89 -9.48 -5.34
CA ARG A 257 2.01 -10.38 -5.11
C ARG A 257 2.94 -9.89 -4.00
N LEU A 258 3.22 -8.59 -3.92
CA LEU A 258 4.02 -8.02 -2.82
C LEU A 258 3.33 -8.20 -1.47
N VAL A 259 2.04 -7.88 -1.38
CA VAL A 259 1.30 -8.03 -0.12
C VAL A 259 1.22 -9.50 0.28
N GLN A 260 1.11 -10.43 -0.67
CA GLN A 260 1.14 -11.87 -0.40
C GLN A 260 2.44 -12.33 0.26
N LEU A 261 3.58 -11.76 -0.12
CA LEU A 261 4.90 -12.10 0.46
C LEU A 261 5.01 -11.72 1.95
N LEU A 262 4.14 -10.84 2.46
CA LEU A 262 4.16 -10.46 3.86
C LEU A 262 3.76 -11.64 4.78
N PRO A 263 4.35 -11.75 5.99
CA PRO A 263 4.08 -12.88 6.89
C PRO A 263 2.62 -12.97 7.34
N ASN A 264 1.96 -14.11 7.13
CA ASN A 264 0.56 -14.31 7.53
C ASN A 264 0.34 -14.17 9.04
N VAL A 265 1.33 -14.55 9.86
CA VAL A 265 1.26 -14.45 11.34
C VAL A 265 0.90 -13.03 11.78
N ARG A 266 1.32 -12.02 11.03
CA ARG A 266 1.08 -10.61 11.33
C ARG A 266 0.04 -9.97 10.41
N PHE A 267 0.07 -10.31 9.12
CA PHE A 267 -0.69 -9.59 8.10
C PHE A 267 -2.00 -10.27 7.69
N ALA A 268 -2.36 -11.43 8.24
CA ALA A 268 -3.62 -12.09 7.85
C ALA A 268 -4.87 -11.19 7.99
N PRO A 269 -5.10 -10.47 9.11
CA PRO A 269 -6.25 -9.58 9.22
C PRO A 269 -6.21 -8.41 8.23
N VAL A 270 -5.01 -7.88 7.96
CA VAL A 270 -4.81 -6.77 7.01
C VAL A 270 -5.08 -7.25 5.58
N LYS A 271 -4.63 -8.45 5.22
CA LYS A 271 -4.88 -9.09 3.92
C LYS A 271 -6.36 -9.34 3.69
N ASP A 272 -7.08 -9.86 4.69
CA ASP A 272 -8.52 -10.08 4.60
C ASP A 272 -9.29 -8.77 4.47
N LYS A 273 -8.92 -7.75 5.25
CA LYS A 273 -9.51 -6.41 5.11
C LYS A 273 -9.28 -5.87 3.70
N TYR A 274 -8.07 -5.99 3.18
CA TYR A 274 -7.73 -5.53 1.83
C TYR A 274 -8.54 -6.30 0.78
N ALA A 275 -8.59 -7.63 0.86
CA ALA A 275 -9.38 -8.46 -0.05
C ALA A 275 -10.87 -8.08 -0.05
N PHE A 276 -11.44 -7.79 1.13
CA PHE A 276 -12.80 -7.29 1.26
C PHE A 276 -12.99 -5.91 0.61
N THR A 277 -12.04 -4.99 0.81
CA THR A 277 -12.09 -3.66 0.17
C THR A 277 -12.02 -3.76 -1.36
N ILE A 278 -11.23 -4.68 -1.91
CA ILE A 278 -11.18 -5.00 -3.35
C ILE A 278 -12.55 -5.50 -3.82
N LEU A 279 -13.17 -6.42 -3.08
CA LEU A 279 -14.51 -6.93 -3.39
C LEU A 279 -15.54 -5.80 -3.48
N GLN A 280 -15.54 -4.88 -2.53
CA GLN A 280 -16.44 -3.73 -2.53
C GLN A 280 -16.21 -2.80 -3.72
N ALA A 281 -14.95 -2.52 -4.06
CA ALA A 281 -14.60 -1.73 -5.24
C ALA A 281 -15.06 -2.43 -6.53
N CYS A 282 -14.91 -3.75 -6.62
CA CYS A 282 -15.37 -4.56 -7.76
C CYS A 282 -16.88 -4.44 -7.97
N VAL A 283 -17.67 -4.65 -6.90
CA VAL A 283 -19.15 -4.52 -6.94
C VAL A 283 -19.55 -3.11 -7.37
N TYR A 284 -18.92 -2.08 -6.79
CA TYR A 284 -19.18 -0.69 -7.15
C TYR A 284 -18.89 -0.42 -8.63
N THR A 285 -17.71 -0.82 -9.12
CA THR A 285 -17.29 -0.57 -10.50
C THR A 285 -18.18 -1.30 -11.51
N PHE A 286 -18.53 -2.56 -11.25
CA PHE A 286 -19.39 -3.34 -12.13
C PHE A 286 -20.80 -2.75 -12.23
N ASN A 287 -21.40 -2.38 -11.09
CA ASN A 287 -22.73 -1.77 -11.06
C ASN A 287 -22.77 -0.43 -11.81
N ARG A 288 -21.67 0.31 -11.82
CA ARG A 288 -21.56 1.58 -12.55
C ARG A 288 -21.45 1.39 -14.06
N ASN A 289 -20.71 0.37 -14.51
CA ASN A 289 -20.56 0.08 -15.93
C ASN A 289 -20.37 -1.42 -16.14
N LYS A 290 -21.38 -2.11 -16.66
CA LYS A 290 -21.31 -3.57 -16.88
C LYS A 290 -20.22 -4.00 -17.87
N GLN A 291 -19.79 -3.11 -18.77
CA GLN A 291 -18.70 -3.40 -19.73
C GLN A 291 -17.34 -3.60 -19.03
N THR A 292 -17.27 -3.30 -17.74
CA THR A 292 -16.07 -3.45 -16.92
C THR A 292 -15.84 -4.87 -16.41
N GLY A 293 -16.76 -5.79 -16.69
CA GLY A 293 -16.77 -7.15 -16.16
C GLY A 293 -15.43 -7.88 -16.25
N ASN A 294 -14.73 -7.80 -17.40
CA ASN A 294 -13.45 -8.49 -17.59
C ASN A 294 -12.38 -8.06 -16.58
N TYR A 295 -12.20 -6.76 -16.35
CA TYR A 295 -11.17 -6.32 -15.40
C TYR A 295 -11.63 -6.46 -13.95
N VAL A 296 -12.94 -6.35 -13.68
CA VAL A 296 -13.50 -6.63 -12.35
C VAL A 296 -13.28 -8.10 -11.97
N SER A 297 -13.42 -9.03 -12.92
CA SER A 297 -13.11 -10.45 -12.71
C SER A 297 -11.66 -10.66 -12.30
N ASN A 298 -10.70 -10.01 -12.98
CA ASN A 298 -9.28 -10.08 -12.62
C ASN A 298 -9.02 -9.51 -11.21
N TRP A 299 -9.68 -8.43 -10.84
CA TRP A 299 -9.55 -7.87 -9.49
C TRP A 299 -10.14 -8.78 -8.41
N LEU A 300 -11.25 -9.47 -8.69
CA LEU A 300 -11.79 -10.49 -7.79
C LEU A 300 -10.83 -11.67 -7.63
N GLU A 301 -10.21 -12.14 -8.71
CA GLU A 301 -9.16 -13.16 -8.65
C GLU A 301 -7.99 -12.72 -7.76
N ASN A 302 -7.52 -11.49 -7.97
CA ASN A 302 -6.46 -10.89 -7.16
C ASN A 302 -6.88 -10.74 -5.68
N GLY A 303 -8.12 -10.34 -5.40
CA GLY A 303 -8.68 -10.28 -4.05
C GLY A 303 -8.73 -11.66 -3.39
N GLN A 304 -9.14 -12.70 -4.13
CA GLN A 304 -9.18 -14.08 -3.64
C GLN A 304 -7.78 -14.61 -3.35
N LEU A 305 -6.80 -14.30 -4.21
CA LEU A 305 -5.39 -14.62 -3.97
C LEU A 305 -4.87 -13.94 -2.71
N LEU A 306 -5.26 -12.69 -2.47
CA LEU A 306 -4.81 -11.91 -1.32
C LEU A 306 -5.37 -12.44 0.02
N ALA A 307 -6.63 -12.87 0.02
CA ALA A 307 -7.34 -13.32 1.22
C ALA A 307 -6.57 -14.41 1.98
N ALA A 308 -6.41 -14.19 3.28
CA ALA A 308 -5.74 -15.11 4.19
C ALA A 308 -6.71 -16.17 4.75
N SER A 309 -7.94 -15.77 5.09
CA SER A 309 -8.97 -16.70 5.58
C SER A 309 -9.77 -17.38 4.47
N GLU A 310 -10.17 -18.63 4.70
CA GLU A 310 -11.01 -19.38 3.76
C GLU A 310 -12.41 -18.76 3.62
N ASP A 311 -12.96 -18.20 4.70
CA ASP A 311 -14.25 -17.51 4.66
C ASP A 311 -14.23 -16.32 3.70
N MET A 312 -13.16 -15.52 3.72
CA MET A 312 -13.00 -14.39 2.81
C MET A 312 -12.81 -14.86 1.35
N LYS A 313 -12.02 -15.91 1.13
CA LYS A 313 -11.87 -16.53 -0.21
C LYS A 313 -13.21 -17.00 -0.77
N GLU A 314 -14.01 -17.66 0.07
CA GLU A 314 -15.32 -18.18 -0.29
C GLU A 314 -16.32 -17.06 -0.64
N GLN A 315 -16.32 -15.97 0.14
CA GLN A 315 -17.14 -14.80 -0.16
C GLN A 315 -16.79 -14.19 -1.53
N ILE A 316 -15.50 -14.05 -1.82
CA ILE A 316 -15.02 -13.51 -3.10
C ILE A 316 -15.37 -14.47 -4.24
N ARG A 317 -15.18 -15.79 -4.05
CA ARG A 317 -15.54 -16.83 -5.03
C ARG A 317 -17.02 -16.77 -5.40
N LYS A 318 -17.92 -16.72 -4.42
CA LYS A 318 -19.37 -16.60 -4.66
C LYS A 318 -19.70 -15.36 -5.48
N LYS A 319 -19.09 -14.22 -5.15
CA LYS A 319 -19.34 -12.95 -5.86
C LYS A 319 -18.79 -12.95 -7.28
N ARG A 320 -17.69 -13.65 -7.52
CA ARG A 320 -17.16 -13.91 -8.87
C ARG A 320 -18.11 -14.79 -9.68
N GLU A 321 -18.65 -15.86 -9.11
CA GLU A 321 -19.63 -16.73 -9.79
C GLU A 321 -20.91 -15.96 -10.15
N GLU A 322 -21.41 -15.11 -9.26
CA GLU A 322 -22.52 -14.20 -9.55
C GLU A 322 -22.20 -13.26 -10.72
N LEU A 323 -21.00 -12.69 -10.76
CA LEU A 323 -20.54 -11.81 -11.84
C LEU A 323 -20.48 -12.56 -13.18
N GLU A 324 -19.89 -13.75 -13.20
CA GLU A 324 -19.78 -14.59 -14.39
C GLU A 324 -21.16 -15.01 -14.91
N ALA A 325 -22.11 -15.32 -14.04
CA ALA A 325 -23.49 -15.64 -14.43
C ALA A 325 -24.21 -14.45 -15.10
N ILE A 326 -23.89 -13.21 -14.72
CA ILE A 326 -24.45 -11.99 -15.33
C ILE A 326 -23.79 -11.70 -16.68
N LEU A 327 -22.49 -11.99 -16.81
CA LEU A 327 -21.70 -11.75 -18.02
C LEU A 327 -21.87 -12.83 -19.08
N ALA A 328 -22.20 -14.06 -18.67
CA ALA A 328 -22.53 -15.13 -19.59
C ALA A 328 -23.60 -14.62 -20.55
N PRO A 329 -23.29 -14.52 -21.86
CA PRO A 329 -24.32 -14.14 -22.81
C PRO A 329 -25.43 -15.17 -22.68
N MET A 330 -26.70 -14.73 -22.73
CA MET A 330 -27.85 -15.63 -22.84
C MET A 330 -27.79 -16.38 -24.20
N GLU A 331 -26.78 -17.24 -24.39
CA GLU A 331 -26.56 -18.05 -25.59
C GLU A 331 -27.30 -19.39 -25.52
N THR A 332 -28.17 -19.57 -24.51
CA THR A 332 -29.25 -20.56 -24.58
C THR A 332 -30.54 -19.91 -25.09
N GLY A 333 -30.43 -19.26 -26.25
CA GLY A 333 -31.45 -19.36 -27.27
C GLY A 333 -31.53 -20.79 -27.78
N ALA A 334 -31.92 -21.73 -26.92
CA ALA A 334 -32.56 -22.94 -27.35
C ALA A 334 -33.81 -22.50 -28.12
N SER A 335 -33.88 -22.91 -29.38
CA SER A 335 -35.09 -22.87 -30.20
C SER A 335 -36.26 -23.45 -29.41
N ALA A 336 -37.09 -22.58 -28.86
CA ALA A 336 -38.37 -22.96 -28.27
C ALA A 336 -39.30 -23.45 -29.38
N PRO A 337 -39.95 -24.63 -29.25
CA PRO A 337 -41.25 -24.83 -29.84
C PRO A 337 -42.21 -23.84 -29.18
N GLN A 338 -42.94 -23.11 -30.00
CA GLN A 338 -43.97 -22.16 -29.58
C GLN A 338 -44.92 -22.77 -28.54
N SER A 339 -44.89 -22.24 -27.32
CA SER A 339 -46.08 -22.11 -26.48
C SER A 339 -45.92 -20.85 -25.64
N ALA A 340 -46.63 -19.82 -26.05
CA ALA A 340 -46.62 -18.52 -25.43
C ALA A 340 -47.39 -18.57 -24.10
N GLU A 341 -46.68 -18.72 -22.98
CA GLU A 341 -47.15 -18.17 -21.71
C GLU A 341 -46.72 -16.71 -21.63
N SER A 342 -47.63 -15.85 -22.06
CA SER A 342 -47.53 -14.40 -21.90
C SER A 342 -47.33 -14.05 -20.43
N SER A 343 -46.15 -13.54 -20.07
CA SER A 343 -45.89 -12.96 -18.75
C SER A 343 -46.97 -11.91 -18.43
N PRO A 344 -47.70 -12.03 -17.30
CA PRO A 344 -48.74 -11.08 -16.90
C PRO A 344 -48.24 -9.63 -16.88
N TRP A 345 -46.94 -9.43 -16.61
CA TRP A 345 -46.31 -8.12 -16.60
C TRP A 345 -46.21 -7.46 -17.97
N ALA A 346 -46.15 -8.22 -19.06
CA ALA A 346 -46.17 -7.67 -20.42
C ALA A 346 -47.56 -7.11 -20.75
N ILE A 347 -48.62 -7.80 -20.31
CA ILE A 347 -50.02 -7.37 -20.47
C ILE A 347 -50.25 -6.09 -19.64
N ILE A 348 -49.77 -6.05 -18.40
CA ILE A 348 -49.90 -4.87 -17.53
C ILE A 348 -49.18 -3.65 -18.14
N LYS A 349 -47.96 -3.82 -18.67
CA LYS A 349 -47.21 -2.74 -19.33
C LYS A 349 -47.94 -2.22 -20.59
N LEU A 350 -48.56 -3.11 -21.36
CA LEU A 350 -49.35 -2.73 -22.53
C LEU A 350 -50.60 -1.93 -22.13
N ILE A 351 -51.31 -2.37 -21.07
CA ILE A 351 -52.49 -1.64 -20.56
C ILE A 351 -52.11 -0.24 -20.09
N ILE A 352 -51.03 -0.10 -19.31
CA ILE A 352 -50.55 1.22 -18.84
C ILE A 352 -50.18 2.11 -20.04
N PHE A 353 -49.53 1.56 -21.06
CA PHE A 353 -49.17 2.30 -22.26
C PHE A 353 -50.40 2.80 -23.03
N VAL A 354 -51.43 1.97 -23.19
CA VAL A 354 -52.68 2.37 -23.86
C VAL A 354 -53.42 3.45 -23.05
N VAL A 355 -53.49 3.32 -21.72
CA VAL A 355 -54.13 4.33 -20.87
C VAL A 355 -53.40 5.67 -20.96
N LEU A 356 -52.07 5.68 -20.94
CA LEU A 356 -51.29 6.91 -21.11
C LEU A 356 -51.47 7.53 -22.49
N LEU A 357 -51.58 6.71 -23.54
CA LEU A 357 -51.78 7.18 -24.91
C LEU A 357 -53.17 7.79 -25.10
N LEU A 358 -54.22 7.17 -24.53
CA LEU A 358 -55.57 7.72 -24.52
C LEU A 358 -55.67 9.00 -23.68
N ALA A 359 -55.02 9.05 -22.52
CA ALA A 359 -54.94 10.26 -21.71
C ALA A 359 -54.26 11.40 -22.49
N ARG A 360 -53.18 11.11 -23.22
CA ARG A 360 -52.50 12.11 -24.06
C ARG A 360 -53.39 12.61 -25.19
N LEU A 361 -54.09 11.72 -25.88
CA LEU A 361 -55.02 12.10 -26.96
C LEU A 361 -56.19 12.94 -26.44
N ALA A 362 -56.72 12.62 -25.25
CA ALA A 362 -57.77 13.39 -24.61
C ALA A 362 -57.31 14.81 -24.21
N THR A 363 -56.05 14.95 -23.77
CA THR A 363 -55.47 16.27 -23.43
C THR A 363 -55.01 17.09 -24.64
N CYS A 364 -54.87 16.48 -25.82
CA CYS A 364 -54.50 17.19 -27.05
C CYS A 364 -55.70 17.77 -27.81
N HIS A 365 -56.92 17.62 -27.29
CA HIS A 365 -58.13 18.17 -27.90
C HIS A 365 -58.77 19.26 -27.02
N TRP A 366 -57.95 20.18 -26.49
CA TRP A 366 -58.39 21.44 -25.88
C TRP A 366 -57.45 22.58 -26.26
#